data_AF-A0A849PT46-F1
#
_entry.id   AF-A0A849PT46-F1
#
_cell.length_a   1.000
_cell.length_b   1.000
_cell.length_c   1.000
_cell.angle_alpha   90.00
_cell.angle_beta   90.00
_cell.angle_gamma   90.00
#
_symmetry.space_group_name_H-M   'P 1'
#
loop_
_entity.id
_entity.type
_entity.pdbx_description
1 polymer ?
#
loop_
_entity_poly.entity_id
_entity_poly.type
_entity_poly.pdbx_seq_one_letter_code
_entity_poly.pdbx_strand_id
1 'polypeptide(L)'
;MAHDRSELYILMIVIVIVPIATLYVNHETAQRYASLTADHEATLDRLAVIGQDLEHMTELHEIERDIKVREIETLSGDLKEVTHENFNLKRELRDNEIQFYETYDLKTSPTYADVIEFIDADDTDRLSYVLHDHDCTQFSNTVIRNALTSGLFACAVDISLDSDADGIVDMGHAIVAFNTVDRGIIYIEPQDDRVLDMHIGMIINRLQVLQYDSCFEMRHMGHFMGH
;
A
#
# COMPACT_ATOMS: atom_id res chain seq x y z
N MET A 1 -36.84 -87.52 -56.54
CA MET A 1 -36.31 -87.82 -55.19
C MET A 1 -35.26 -86.81 -54.69
N ALA A 2 -35.13 -85.60 -55.27
CA ALA A 2 -34.26 -84.54 -54.74
C ALA A 2 -34.99 -83.52 -53.85
N HIS A 3 -36.33 -83.50 -53.88
CA HIS A 3 -37.15 -82.49 -53.20
C HIS A 3 -37.47 -82.79 -51.73
N ASP A 4 -37.18 -84.01 -51.26
CA ASP A 4 -37.49 -84.51 -49.91
C ASP A 4 -36.35 -84.25 -48.90
N ARG A 5 -35.13 -84.06 -49.39
CA ARG A 5 -33.95 -83.78 -48.54
C ARG A 5 -33.88 -82.32 -48.08
N SER A 6 -34.50 -81.39 -48.81
CA SER A 6 -34.53 -79.96 -48.45
C SER A 6 -35.42 -79.67 -47.24
N GLU A 7 -36.54 -80.37 -47.10
CA GLU A 7 -37.43 -80.19 -45.94
C GLU A 7 -36.82 -80.74 -44.65
N LEU A 8 -36.14 -81.90 -44.73
CA LEU A 8 -35.38 -82.44 -43.60
C LEU A 8 -34.26 -81.50 -43.14
N TYR A 9 -33.61 -80.80 -44.07
CA TYR A 9 -32.53 -79.86 -43.79
C TYR A 9 -33.06 -78.58 -43.12
N ILE A 10 -34.20 -78.06 -43.57
CA ILE A 10 -34.88 -76.91 -42.96
C ILE A 10 -35.32 -77.26 -41.54
N LEU A 11 -35.90 -78.46 -41.34
CA LEU A 11 -36.32 -78.93 -40.03
C LEU A 11 -35.13 -79.06 -39.07
N MET A 12 -33.97 -79.54 -39.54
CA MET A 12 -32.75 -79.62 -38.75
C MET A 12 -32.21 -78.22 -38.36
N ILE A 13 -32.25 -77.24 -39.26
CA ILE A 13 -31.85 -75.85 -38.96
C ILE A 13 -32.75 -75.27 -37.86
N VAL A 14 -34.06 -75.44 -37.97
CA VAL A 14 -35.02 -74.86 -37.00
C VAL A 14 -34.96 -75.56 -35.64
N ILE A 15 -34.83 -76.88 -35.60
CA ILE A 15 -34.85 -77.64 -34.34
C ILE A 15 -33.50 -77.60 -33.62
N VAL A 16 -32.39 -77.50 -34.34
CA VAL A 16 -31.04 -77.61 -33.73
C VAL A 16 -30.32 -76.26 -33.71
N ILE A 17 -30.27 -75.54 -34.84
CA ILE A 17 -29.43 -74.34 -34.95
C ILE A 17 -30.06 -73.15 -34.22
N VAL A 18 -31.38 -72.94 -34.36
CA VAL A 18 -32.07 -71.81 -33.72
C VAL A 18 -31.99 -71.87 -32.18
N PRO A 19 -32.23 -73.01 -31.50
CA PRO A 19 -32.09 -73.08 -30.05
C PRO A 19 -30.65 -72.88 -29.59
N ILE A 20 -29.66 -73.42 -30.31
CA ILE A 20 -28.24 -73.21 -29.98
C ILE A 20 -27.85 -71.73 -30.12
N ALA A 21 -28.26 -71.07 -31.21
CA ALA A 21 -28.03 -69.64 -31.40
C ALA A 21 -28.71 -68.80 -30.32
N THR A 22 -29.94 -69.17 -29.93
CA THR A 22 -30.68 -68.51 -28.85
C THR A 22 -29.96 -68.69 -27.50
N LEU A 23 -29.50 -69.89 -27.18
CA LEU A 23 -28.72 -70.16 -25.98
C LEU A 23 -27.40 -69.39 -25.96
N TYR A 24 -26.72 -69.30 -27.10
CA TYR A 24 -25.49 -68.53 -27.24
C TYR A 24 -25.72 -67.03 -26.99
N VAL A 25 -26.72 -66.44 -27.66
CA VAL A 25 -27.10 -65.02 -27.46
C VAL A 25 -27.54 -64.77 -26.02
N ASN A 26 -28.30 -65.69 -25.41
CA ASN A 26 -28.72 -65.57 -24.01
C ASN A 26 -27.53 -65.65 -23.04
N HIS A 27 -26.54 -66.50 -23.33
CA HIS A 27 -25.32 -66.58 -22.53
C HIS A 27 -24.48 -65.30 -22.63
N GLU A 28 -24.27 -64.80 -23.85
CA GLU A 28 -23.52 -63.57 -24.10
C GLU A 28 -24.20 -62.34 -23.46
N THR A 29 -25.53 -62.25 -23.59
CA THR A 29 -26.30 -61.17 -22.93
C THR A 29 -26.22 -61.29 -21.42
N ALA A 30 -26.37 -62.49 -20.84
CA ALA A 30 -26.23 -62.70 -19.39
C ALA A 30 -24.84 -62.31 -18.88
N GLN A 31 -23.76 -62.65 -19.60
CA GLN A 31 -22.40 -62.22 -19.25
C GLN A 31 -22.23 -60.71 -19.31
N ARG A 32 -22.77 -60.06 -20.35
CA ARG A 32 -22.75 -58.59 -20.46
C ARG A 32 -23.52 -57.91 -19.33
N TYR A 33 -24.70 -58.44 -18.98
CA TYR A 33 -25.47 -57.93 -17.85
C TYR A 33 -24.69 -58.08 -16.54
N ALA A 34 -24.09 -59.24 -16.28
CA ALA A 34 -23.29 -59.45 -15.07
C ALA A 34 -22.09 -58.50 -14.99
N SER A 35 -21.37 -58.30 -16.11
CA SER A 35 -20.25 -57.34 -16.19
C SER A 35 -20.73 -55.91 -15.95
N LEU A 36 -21.83 -55.50 -16.56
CA LEU A 36 -22.38 -54.15 -16.41
C LEU A 36 -22.84 -53.90 -14.96
N THR A 37 -23.43 -54.90 -14.31
CA THR A 37 -23.81 -54.81 -12.89
C THR A 37 -22.59 -54.66 -11.99
N ALA A 38 -21.52 -55.44 -12.23
CA ALA A 38 -20.28 -55.31 -11.48
C ALA A 38 -19.61 -53.94 -11.67
N ASP A 39 -19.58 -53.43 -12.91
CA ASP A 39 -19.04 -52.10 -13.21
C ASP A 39 -19.89 -51.00 -12.56
N HIS A 40 -21.22 -51.16 -12.52
CA HIS A 40 -22.12 -50.23 -11.85
C HIS A 40 -21.87 -50.18 -10.35
N GLU A 41 -21.76 -51.33 -9.68
CA GLU A 41 -21.46 -51.42 -8.25
C GLU A 41 -20.09 -50.80 -7.93
N ALA A 42 -19.06 -51.12 -8.72
CA ALA A 42 -17.74 -50.51 -8.58
C ALA A 42 -17.76 -48.97 -8.79
N THR A 43 -18.66 -48.48 -9.64
CA THR A 43 -18.84 -47.03 -9.86
C THR A 43 -19.54 -46.39 -8.66
N LEU A 44 -20.55 -47.04 -8.07
CA LEU A 44 -21.22 -46.55 -6.87
C LEU A 44 -20.25 -46.47 -5.68
N ASP A 45 -19.38 -47.46 -5.50
CA ASP A 45 -18.36 -47.44 -4.45
C ASP A 45 -17.38 -46.27 -4.65
N ARG A 46 -16.93 -46.02 -5.88
CA ARG A 46 -16.08 -44.87 -6.19
C ARG A 46 -16.78 -43.53 -5.92
N LEU A 47 -18.06 -43.43 -6.26
CA LEU A 47 -18.84 -42.22 -5.98
C LEU A 47 -19.03 -42.00 -4.48
N ALA A 48 -19.20 -43.06 -3.69
CA ALA A 48 -19.28 -42.97 -2.24
C ALA A 48 -17.97 -42.43 -1.62
N VAL A 49 -16.82 -42.92 -2.07
CA VAL A 49 -15.50 -42.41 -1.63
C VAL A 49 -15.31 -40.94 -2.00
N ILE A 50 -15.62 -40.56 -3.24
CA ILE A 50 -15.52 -39.15 -3.68
C ILE A 50 -16.46 -38.26 -2.86
N GLY A 51 -17.66 -38.75 -2.50
CA GLY A 51 -18.59 -38.04 -1.64
C GLY A 51 -18.00 -37.75 -0.26
N GLN A 52 -17.38 -38.75 0.37
CA GLN A 52 -16.69 -38.60 1.66
C GLN A 52 -15.51 -37.63 1.59
N ASP A 53 -14.69 -37.73 0.54
CA ASP A 53 -13.56 -36.81 0.34
C ASP A 53 -14.05 -35.36 0.18
N LEU A 54 -15.17 -35.15 -0.51
CA LEU A 54 -15.76 -33.82 -0.69
C LEU A 54 -16.32 -33.24 0.60
N GLU A 55 -16.96 -34.07 1.44
CA GLU A 55 -17.39 -33.68 2.79
C GLU A 55 -16.19 -33.24 3.64
N HIS A 56 -15.12 -34.05 3.65
CA HIS A 56 -13.91 -33.71 4.40
C HIS A 56 -13.23 -32.43 3.90
N MET A 57 -13.14 -32.24 2.59
CA MET A 57 -12.60 -31.00 1.99
C MET A 57 -13.44 -29.78 2.36
N THR A 58 -14.76 -29.93 2.50
CA THR A 58 -15.64 -28.84 2.92
C THR A 58 -15.37 -28.45 4.38
N GLU A 59 -15.22 -29.43 5.28
CA GLU A 59 -14.85 -29.19 6.68
C GLU A 59 -13.49 -28.50 6.81
N LEU A 60 -12.49 -28.93 6.04
CA LEU A 60 -11.16 -28.30 6.03
C LEU A 60 -11.22 -26.83 5.59
N HIS A 61 -11.97 -26.53 4.53
CA HIS A 61 -12.15 -25.15 4.08
C HIS A 61 -12.90 -24.28 5.08
N GLU A 62 -13.85 -24.84 5.85
CA GLU A 62 -14.51 -24.11 6.92
C GLU A 62 -13.55 -23.76 8.06
N ILE A 63 -12.71 -24.72 8.48
CA ILE A 63 -11.67 -24.48 9.49
C ILE A 63 -10.66 -23.43 9.01
N GLU A 64 -10.21 -23.50 7.75
CA GLU A 64 -9.28 -22.53 7.19
C GLU A 64 -9.89 -21.12 7.16
N ARG A 65 -11.17 -21.01 6.79
CA ARG A 65 -11.91 -19.75 6.80
C ARG A 65 -11.95 -19.16 8.21
N ASP A 66 -12.28 -19.96 9.22
CA ASP A 66 -12.38 -19.51 10.60
C ASP A 66 -11.03 -19.03 11.15
N ILE A 67 -9.93 -19.70 10.80
CA ILE A 67 -8.57 -19.26 11.17
C ILE A 67 -8.28 -17.89 10.58
N LYS A 68 -8.53 -17.71 9.27
CA LYS A 68 -8.30 -16.43 8.59
C LYS A 68 -9.17 -15.30 9.14
N VAL A 69 -10.42 -15.59 9.51
CA VAL A 69 -11.31 -14.59 10.11
C VAL A 69 -10.75 -14.11 11.46
N ARG A 70 -10.29 -15.01 12.33
CA ARG A 70 -9.68 -14.62 13.62
C ARG A 70 -8.40 -13.81 13.46
N GLU A 71 -7.59 -14.14 12.46
CA GLU A 71 -6.39 -13.37 12.12
C GLU A 71 -6.75 -11.95 11.68
N ILE A 72 -7.75 -11.80 10.80
CA ILE A 72 -8.25 -10.49 10.36
C ILE A 72 -8.81 -9.68 11.54
N GLU A 73 -9.57 -10.31 12.45
CA GLU A 73 -10.10 -9.64 13.64
C GLU A 73 -8.99 -9.11 14.55
N THR A 74 -7.93 -9.90 14.73
CA THR A 74 -6.75 -9.51 15.53
C THR A 74 -6.04 -8.32 14.87
N LEU A 75 -5.69 -8.44 13.59
CA LEU A 75 -5.03 -7.37 12.84
C LEU A 75 -5.86 -6.09 12.76
N SER A 76 -7.19 -6.21 12.68
CA SER A 76 -8.11 -5.07 12.71
C SER A 76 -8.12 -4.38 14.07
N GLY A 77 -7.97 -5.13 15.16
CA GLY A 77 -7.78 -4.60 16.51
C GLY A 77 -6.48 -3.80 16.62
N ASP A 78 -5.35 -4.43 16.27
CA ASP A 78 -4.03 -3.81 16.33
C ASP A 78 -3.96 -2.54 15.46
N LEU A 79 -4.53 -2.57 14.26
CA LEU A 79 -4.56 -1.41 13.37
C LEU A 79 -5.32 -0.23 14.00
N LYS A 80 -6.42 -0.48 14.70
CA LYS A 80 -7.18 0.57 15.40
C LYS A 80 -6.38 1.15 16.55
N GLU A 81 -5.68 0.32 17.32
CA GLU A 81 -4.83 0.76 18.42
C GLU A 81 -3.68 1.64 17.92
N VAL A 82 -2.93 1.17 16.92
CA VAL A 82 -1.84 1.93 16.29
C VAL A 82 -2.35 3.23 15.67
N THR A 83 -3.53 3.22 15.06
CA THR A 83 -4.14 4.45 14.50
C THR A 83 -4.45 5.45 15.61
N HIS A 84 -4.98 4.99 16.74
CA HIS A 84 -5.30 5.85 17.87
C HIS A 84 -4.03 6.42 18.53
N GLU A 85 -3.01 5.60 18.72
CA GLU A 85 -1.72 6.04 19.26
C GLU A 85 -1.07 7.09 18.36
N ASN A 86 -1.04 6.85 17.03
CA ASN A 86 -0.54 7.83 16.06
C ASN A 86 -1.29 9.16 16.13
N PHE A 87 -2.61 9.13 16.32
CA PHE A 87 -3.41 10.34 16.47
C PHE A 87 -3.01 11.12 17.74
N ASN A 88 -2.85 10.43 18.87
CA ASN A 88 -2.46 11.04 20.14
C ASN A 88 -1.05 11.63 20.07
N LEU A 89 -0.08 10.89 19.51
CA LEU A 89 1.30 11.36 19.35
C LEU A 89 1.38 12.58 18.43
N LYS A 90 0.63 12.60 17.32
CA LYS A 90 0.56 13.77 16.43
C LYS A 90 0.01 15.00 17.14
N ARG A 91 -0.93 14.82 18.05
CA ARG A 91 -1.45 15.91 18.87
C ARG A 91 -0.41 16.39 19.88
N GLU A 92 0.24 15.47 20.60
CA GLU A 92 1.27 15.82 21.59
C GLU A 92 2.46 16.55 20.94
N LEU A 93 2.92 16.08 19.77
CA LEU A 93 3.95 16.76 18.99
C LEU A 93 3.56 18.20 18.65
N ARG A 94 2.32 18.40 18.18
CA ARG A 94 1.79 19.74 17.89
C ARG A 94 1.73 20.63 19.13
N ASP A 95 1.26 20.10 20.26
CA ASP A 95 1.16 20.85 21.51
C ASP A 95 2.56 21.26 22.02
N ASN A 96 3.55 20.36 21.89
CA ASN A 96 4.95 20.63 22.21
C ASN A 96 5.58 21.69 21.28
N GLU A 97 5.28 21.65 19.98
CA GLU A 97 5.75 22.66 19.01
C GLU A 97 5.17 24.04 19.32
N ILE A 98 3.87 24.13 19.63
CA ILE A 98 3.23 25.38 20.04
C ILE A 98 3.92 25.92 21.30
N GLN A 99 4.07 25.08 22.33
CA GLN A 99 4.74 25.47 23.58
C GLN A 99 6.18 25.94 23.33
N PHE A 100 6.90 25.30 22.41
CA PHE A 100 8.25 25.71 22.04
C PHE A 100 8.28 27.14 21.47
N TYR A 101 7.39 27.46 20.51
CA TYR A 101 7.36 28.79 19.90
C TYR A 101 6.81 29.89 20.84
N GLU A 102 5.93 29.55 21.79
CA GLU A 102 5.44 30.48 22.81
C GLU A 102 6.54 31.01 23.74
N THR A 103 7.72 30.38 23.76
CA THR A 103 8.87 30.86 24.54
C THR A 103 9.59 32.05 23.90
N TYR A 104 9.31 32.37 22.63
CA TYR A 104 9.93 33.46 21.89
C TYR A 104 8.98 34.65 21.71
N ASP A 105 9.51 35.87 21.78
CA ASP A 105 8.76 37.10 21.48
C ASP A 105 8.74 37.35 19.96
N LEU A 106 7.85 36.64 19.26
CA LEU A 106 7.81 36.62 17.79
C LEU A 106 6.98 37.77 17.22
N LYS A 107 7.55 38.53 16.28
CA LYS A 107 6.85 39.56 15.51
C LYS A 107 5.72 38.94 14.70
N THR A 108 4.48 39.38 14.94
CA THR A 108 3.27 38.86 14.27
C THR A 108 3.28 39.08 12.76
N SER A 109 3.86 40.20 12.33
CA SER A 109 3.81 40.68 10.94
C SER A 109 5.17 41.22 10.49
N PRO A 110 6.16 40.37 10.22
CA PRO A 110 7.44 40.81 9.66
C PRO A 110 7.25 41.26 8.20
N THR A 111 7.94 42.32 7.82
CA THR A 111 8.06 42.79 6.43
C THR A 111 9.24 42.13 5.76
N TYR A 112 9.29 42.18 4.43
CA TYR A 112 10.45 41.75 3.67
C TYR A 112 11.74 42.44 4.13
N ALA A 113 11.68 43.75 4.42
CA ALA A 113 12.83 44.49 4.90
C ALA A 113 13.35 43.96 6.26
N ASP A 114 12.45 43.60 7.18
CA ASP A 114 12.85 43.01 8.47
C ASP A 114 13.60 41.69 8.28
N VAL A 115 13.15 40.85 7.34
CA VAL A 115 13.79 39.57 7.06
C VAL A 115 15.15 39.77 6.41
N ILE A 116 15.28 40.68 5.44
CA ILE A 116 16.57 40.96 4.81
C ILE A 116 17.56 41.58 5.81
N GLU A 117 17.11 42.48 6.68
CA GLU A 117 17.97 43.03 7.74
C GLU A 117 18.47 41.93 8.69
N PHE A 118 17.62 40.96 9.02
CA PHE A 118 18.03 39.79 9.79
C PHE A 118 19.06 38.94 9.04
N ILE A 119 18.80 38.60 7.78
CA ILE A 119 19.71 37.77 6.96
C ILE A 119 21.07 38.46 6.81
N ASP A 120 21.10 39.76 6.53
CA ASP A 120 22.36 40.54 6.39
C ASP A 120 23.19 40.58 7.70
N ALA A 121 22.55 40.37 8.85
CA ALA A 121 23.18 40.35 10.17
C ALA A 121 23.50 38.93 10.69
N ASP A 122 22.90 37.92 10.08
CA ASP A 122 23.14 36.52 10.40
C ASP A 122 24.48 36.08 9.79
N ASP A 123 25.27 35.32 10.56
CA ASP A 123 26.61 34.89 10.15
C ASP A 123 26.65 33.40 9.74
N THR A 124 25.49 32.79 9.46
CA THR A 124 25.42 31.35 9.14
C THR A 124 26.12 31.03 7.80
N ASP A 125 26.09 31.95 6.84
CA ASP A 125 26.79 31.87 5.54
C ASP A 125 28.33 31.75 5.70
N ARG A 126 28.88 32.21 6.83
CA ARG A 126 30.32 32.13 7.16
C ARG A 126 30.73 30.78 7.73
N LEU A 127 29.77 29.91 8.06
CA LEU A 127 30.07 28.56 8.54
C LEU A 127 30.60 27.70 7.39
N SER A 128 31.53 26.80 7.72
CA SER A 128 32.10 25.89 6.72
C SER A 128 31.18 24.69 6.50
N TYR A 129 30.89 24.38 5.24
CA TYR A 129 30.22 23.13 4.89
C TYR A 129 31.14 21.96 5.18
N VAL A 130 30.69 21.04 6.03
CA VAL A 130 31.40 19.82 6.36
C VAL A 130 30.48 18.65 6.06
N LEU A 131 30.78 17.91 4.99
CA LEU A 131 29.96 16.79 4.57
C LEU A 131 29.76 15.80 5.74
N HIS A 132 28.50 15.49 6.07
CA HIS A 132 28.06 14.63 7.19
C HIS A 132 28.23 15.20 8.62
N ASP A 133 28.64 16.46 8.78
CA ASP A 133 28.79 17.12 10.10
C ASP A 133 28.02 18.47 10.14
N HIS A 134 28.07 19.22 9.03
CA HIS A 134 27.34 20.47 8.82
C HIS A 134 26.87 20.56 7.36
N ASP A 135 25.75 19.88 7.08
CA ASP A 135 25.07 19.86 5.79
C ASP A 135 23.93 20.90 5.72
N CYS A 136 23.21 20.92 4.59
CA CYS A 136 22.16 21.90 4.31
C CYS A 136 21.06 21.95 5.41
N THR A 137 20.80 20.84 6.09
CA THR A 137 19.88 20.79 7.22
C THR A 137 20.41 21.54 8.43
N GLN A 138 21.71 21.44 8.77
CA GLN A 138 22.27 22.20 9.88
C GLN A 138 22.39 23.70 9.58
N PHE A 139 22.70 24.10 8.35
CA PHE A 139 22.64 25.52 7.93
C PHE A 139 21.22 26.06 8.12
N SER A 140 20.21 25.38 7.57
CA SER A 140 18.79 25.76 7.71
C SER A 140 18.37 25.88 9.18
N ASN A 141 18.70 24.88 10.00
CA ASN A 141 18.37 24.89 11.43
C ASN A 141 19.08 26.02 12.20
N THR A 142 20.27 26.43 11.77
CA THR A 142 21.01 27.52 12.39
C THR A 142 20.36 28.87 12.09
N VAL A 143 20.03 29.14 10.82
CA VAL A 143 19.27 30.34 10.42
C VAL A 143 17.93 30.40 11.16
N ILE A 144 17.19 29.30 11.23
CA ILE A 144 15.89 29.26 11.95
C ILE A 144 16.07 29.59 13.44
N ARG A 145 17.08 29.02 14.11
CA ARG A 145 17.34 29.30 15.53
C ARG A 145 17.70 30.77 15.77
N ASN A 146 18.53 31.33 14.89
CA ASN A 146 18.93 32.73 14.98
C ASN A 146 17.74 33.66 14.71
N ALA A 147 16.90 33.31 13.73
CA ALA A 147 15.67 34.03 13.42
C ALA A 147 14.73 34.07 14.63
N LEU A 148 14.48 32.92 15.26
CA LEU A 148 13.64 32.83 16.46
C LEU A 148 14.17 33.71 17.59
N THR A 149 15.49 33.71 17.81
CA THR A 149 16.15 34.54 18.83
C THR A 149 16.04 36.03 18.52
N SER A 150 15.98 36.40 17.24
CA SER A 150 15.76 37.76 16.74
C SER A 150 14.27 38.14 16.64
N GLY A 151 13.35 37.29 17.10
CA GLY A 151 11.92 37.54 17.09
C GLY A 151 11.24 37.30 15.73
N LEU A 152 11.89 36.57 14.82
CA LEU A 152 11.34 36.20 13.51
C LEU A 152 10.97 34.72 13.49
N PHE A 153 9.82 34.41 12.90
CA PHE A 153 9.39 33.03 12.66
C PHE A 153 9.85 32.59 11.28
N ALA A 154 10.54 31.45 11.22
CA ALA A 154 11.08 30.86 10.00
C ALA A 154 10.77 29.36 9.97
N CYS A 155 10.67 28.79 8.76
CA CYS A 155 10.35 27.38 8.56
C CYS A 155 11.40 26.71 7.68
N ALA A 156 11.72 25.46 7.98
CA ALA A 156 12.49 24.62 7.07
C ALA A 156 11.63 24.24 5.86
N VAL A 157 12.25 24.15 4.69
CA VAL A 157 11.63 23.71 3.44
C VAL A 157 12.55 22.68 2.80
N ASP A 158 12.00 21.51 2.53
CA ASP A 158 12.70 20.43 1.84
C ASP A 158 12.41 20.48 0.34
N ILE A 159 13.48 20.50 -0.45
CA ILE A 159 13.45 20.38 -1.90
C ILE A 159 13.87 18.96 -2.25
N SER A 160 13.03 18.26 -3.01
CA SER A 160 13.37 16.94 -3.54
C SER A 160 13.88 17.05 -4.97
N LEU A 161 14.95 16.33 -5.27
CA LEU A 161 15.35 16.06 -6.65
C LEU A 161 14.51 14.89 -7.17
N ASP A 162 13.70 15.15 -8.19
CA ASP A 162 12.92 14.13 -8.86
C ASP A 162 13.88 13.10 -9.48
N SER A 163 13.71 11.84 -9.10
CA SER A 163 14.58 10.74 -9.50
C SER A 163 14.52 10.53 -11.02
N ASP A 164 15.66 10.21 -11.64
CA ASP A 164 15.63 9.54 -12.93
C ASP A 164 14.82 8.22 -12.84
N ALA A 165 14.38 7.71 -14.00
CA ALA A 165 13.40 6.64 -14.21
C ALA A 165 13.58 5.31 -13.42
N ASP A 166 14.65 5.17 -12.65
CA ASP A 166 14.98 4.02 -11.81
C ASP A 166 14.63 4.19 -10.32
N GLY A 167 14.01 5.32 -9.92
CA GLY A 167 13.34 5.47 -8.62
C GLY A 167 14.26 5.60 -7.41
N ILE A 168 15.54 5.93 -7.60
CA ILE A 168 16.46 6.25 -6.50
C ILE A 168 16.56 7.78 -6.39
N VAL A 169 15.99 8.32 -5.32
CA VAL A 169 16.15 9.72 -4.89
C VAL A 169 17.33 9.74 -3.91
N ASP A 170 18.44 10.41 -4.24
CA ASP A 170 19.63 10.40 -3.37
C ASP A 170 20.14 11.80 -2.99
N MET A 171 19.43 12.88 -3.35
CA MET A 171 19.82 14.24 -2.98
C MET A 171 18.58 15.09 -2.69
N GLY A 172 18.29 15.32 -1.41
CA GLY A 172 17.39 16.38 -0.96
C GLY A 172 18.19 17.64 -0.64
N HIS A 173 17.54 18.81 -0.67
CA HIS A 173 18.15 20.08 -0.25
C HIS A 173 17.23 20.80 0.73
N ALA A 174 17.79 21.32 1.81
CA ALA A 174 17.03 22.04 2.83
C ALA A 174 17.32 23.53 2.75
N ILE A 175 16.27 24.34 2.73
CA ILE A 175 16.32 25.81 2.74
C ILE A 175 15.39 26.37 3.81
N VAL A 176 15.35 27.70 3.93
CA VAL A 176 14.51 28.39 4.92
C VAL A 176 13.46 29.25 4.24
N ALA A 177 12.27 29.34 4.82
CA ALA A 177 11.22 30.23 4.38
C ALA A 177 10.74 31.17 5.48
N PHE A 178 10.36 32.39 5.07
CA PHE A 178 9.79 33.42 5.93
C PHE A 178 8.48 33.91 5.32
N ASN A 179 7.43 34.07 6.14
CA ASN A 179 6.18 34.67 5.68
C ASN A 179 6.17 36.18 6.00
N THR A 180 6.26 36.99 4.95
CA THR A 180 6.28 38.45 5.02
C THR A 180 4.92 39.03 4.70
N VAL A 181 4.54 40.14 5.35
CA VAL A 181 3.22 40.75 5.14
C VAL A 181 3.06 41.50 3.83
N ASP A 182 4.17 41.91 3.21
CA ASP A 182 4.20 42.74 2.02
C ASP A 182 4.63 41.98 0.75
N ARG A 183 5.28 40.82 0.87
CA ARG A 183 5.68 39.97 -0.27
C ARG A 183 5.23 38.51 -0.17
N GLY A 184 4.53 38.14 0.90
CA GLY A 184 4.16 36.75 1.15
C GLY A 184 5.37 35.92 1.55
N ILE A 185 5.34 34.63 1.22
CA ILE A 185 6.42 33.71 1.53
C ILE A 185 7.64 33.99 0.66
N ILE A 186 8.80 34.15 1.28
CA ILE A 186 10.10 34.20 0.61
C ILE A 186 10.96 33.02 1.06
N TYR A 187 11.87 32.60 0.17
CA TYR A 187 12.77 31.47 0.39
C TYR A 187 14.22 31.95 0.41
N ILE A 188 15.02 31.47 1.35
CA ILE A 188 16.41 31.84 1.58
C ILE A 188 17.28 30.58 1.52
N GLU A 189 18.33 30.63 0.71
CA GLU A 189 19.44 29.68 0.75
C GLU A 189 20.32 29.99 1.97
N PRO A 190 20.34 29.14 3.01
CA PRO A 190 21.06 29.44 4.25
C PRO A 190 22.59 29.36 4.10
N GLN A 191 23.11 28.83 3.00
CA GLN A 191 24.56 28.72 2.78
C GLN A 191 25.19 29.97 2.15
N ASP A 192 24.40 30.82 1.47
CA ASP A 192 24.90 31.99 0.74
C ASP A 192 23.95 33.20 0.76
N ASP A 193 22.96 33.20 1.65
CA ASP A 193 21.95 34.23 1.88
C ASP A 193 21.10 34.61 0.67
N ARG A 194 21.16 33.82 -0.42
CA ARG A 194 20.42 34.14 -1.63
C ARG A 194 18.92 33.98 -1.40
N VAL A 195 18.19 35.04 -1.72
CA VAL A 195 16.74 34.96 -1.90
C VAL A 195 16.42 34.17 -3.17
N LEU A 196 15.69 33.07 -3.01
CA LEU A 196 15.31 32.18 -4.09
C LEU A 196 13.91 32.56 -4.62
N ASP A 197 13.81 32.78 -5.92
CA ASP A 197 12.53 33.01 -6.61
C ASP A 197 11.86 31.66 -6.91
N MET A 198 11.15 31.13 -5.90
CA MET A 198 10.48 29.84 -5.97
C MET A 198 9.04 29.92 -5.48
N HIS A 199 8.21 28.99 -5.95
CA HIS A 199 6.87 28.77 -5.44
C HIS A 199 6.58 27.27 -5.34
N ILE A 200 5.65 26.89 -4.48
CA ILE A 200 5.25 25.50 -4.28
C ILE A 200 4.80 24.90 -5.62
N GLY A 201 5.24 23.67 -5.91
CA GLY A 201 4.91 22.96 -7.15
C GLY A 201 5.72 23.40 -8.37
N MET A 202 6.65 24.34 -8.21
CA MET A 202 7.60 24.70 -9.26
C MET A 202 8.59 23.56 -9.49
N ILE A 203 8.81 23.23 -10.77
CA ILE A 203 9.84 22.28 -11.20
C ILE A 203 10.95 23.07 -11.89
N ILE A 204 12.16 23.07 -11.32
CA ILE A 204 13.34 23.72 -11.94
C ILE A 204 14.41 22.64 -12.14
N ASN A 205 14.78 22.33 -13.39
CA ASN A 205 15.85 21.36 -13.68
C ASN A 205 15.72 20.02 -12.93
N ARG A 206 14.50 19.45 -12.85
CA ARG A 206 14.15 18.22 -12.09
C ARG A 206 14.15 18.38 -10.56
N LEU A 207 14.28 19.59 -10.02
CA LEU A 207 13.99 19.88 -8.61
C LEU A 207 12.50 20.13 -8.48
N GLN A 208 11.82 19.39 -7.61
CA GLN A 208 10.47 19.70 -7.18
C GLN A 208 10.54 20.29 -5.77
N VAL A 209 10.00 21.50 -5.61
CA VAL A 209 9.77 22.07 -4.29
C VAL A 209 8.63 21.28 -3.66
N LEU A 210 8.97 20.36 -2.74
CA LEU A 210 7.99 19.57 -2.03
C LEU A 210 7.40 20.36 -0.86
N GLN A 211 6.26 19.85 -0.44
CA GLN A 211 5.22 20.45 0.38
C GLN A 211 5.68 21.09 1.69
N TYR A 212 4.96 22.15 2.09
CA TYR A 212 4.83 22.57 3.49
C TYR A 212 4.02 21.54 4.24
N ASP A 213 4.64 20.72 5.07
CA ASP A 213 3.89 20.09 6.14
C ASP A 213 4.15 20.86 7.44
N SER A 214 3.11 21.61 7.85
CA SER A 214 2.84 22.16 9.19
C SER A 214 3.27 23.59 9.55
N CYS A 215 4.42 24.09 9.12
CA CYS A 215 5.05 25.18 9.89
C CYS A 215 4.32 26.55 9.88
N PHE A 216 3.80 27.06 8.74
CA PHE A 216 3.02 28.31 8.73
C PHE A 216 1.52 28.15 9.06
N GLU A 217 0.94 26.97 8.84
CA GLU A 217 -0.46 26.70 9.19
C GLU A 217 -0.67 26.62 10.71
N MET A 218 0.33 26.13 11.46
CA MET A 218 0.29 26.04 12.92
C MET A 218 0.20 27.42 13.61
N ARG A 219 0.86 28.45 13.04
CA ARG A 219 0.81 29.81 13.61
C ARG A 219 -0.57 30.46 13.51
N HIS A 220 -1.33 30.17 12.46
CA HIS A 220 -2.67 30.75 12.28
C HIS A 220 -3.71 30.17 13.25
N MET A 221 -3.50 28.96 13.80
CA MET A 221 -4.43 28.33 14.74
C MET A 221 -4.28 28.82 16.18
N GLY A 222 -3.09 29.28 16.59
CA GLY A 222 -2.86 29.86 17.93
C GLY A 222 -3.64 31.16 18.19
N HIS A 223 -4.07 31.87 17.15
CA HIS A 223 -4.85 33.09 17.29
C HIS A 223 -6.37 32.84 17.40
N PHE A 224 -6.86 31.62 17.14
CA PHE A 224 -8.29 31.29 17.16
C PHE A 224 -8.80 30.71 18.48
N MET A 225 -7.92 30.43 19.45
CA MET A 225 -8.33 29.94 20.79
C MET A 225 -8.43 31.04 21.85
N GLY A 226 -8.36 32.31 21.45
CA GLY A 226 -8.42 33.47 22.33
C GLY A 226 -9.63 34.38 22.08
N HIS A 227 -10.84 33.85 21.92
CA HIS A 227 -12.10 34.62 21.96
C HIS A 227 -13.24 33.83 22.61
#